data_AF-A0A1E4A0S5-F1
#
_entry.id   AF-A0A1E4A0S5-F1
#
_cell.length_a   1.000
_cell.length_b   1.000
_cell.length_c   1.000
_cell.angle_alpha   90.00
_cell.angle_beta   90.00
_cell.angle_gamma   90.00
#
_symmetry.space_group_name_H-M   'P 1'
#
loop_
_entity.id
_entity.type
_entity.pdbx_description
1 polymer ?
#
loop_
_entity_poly.entity_id
_entity_poly.type
_entity_poly.pdbx_seq_one_letter_code
_entity_poly.pdbx_strand_id
1 'polypeptide(L)' 'MAENHTKTAELPQWVNIIVYIALIAILAVFGDLFTLIIGALGVTIAFVAYFNGVRSEEQHH' A
#
# COMPACT_ATOMS: atom_id res chain seq x y z
N MET A 1 12.41 -23.63 -42.93
CA MET A 1 12.60 -22.65 -41.85
C MET A 1 11.93 -23.24 -40.63
N ALA A 2 12.71 -23.72 -39.67
CA ALA A 2 12.16 -24.41 -38.50
C ALA A 2 11.54 -23.36 -37.56
N GLU A 3 10.22 -23.33 -37.48
CA GLU A 3 9.51 -22.52 -36.51
C GLU A 3 9.76 -23.11 -35.12
N ASN A 4 10.64 -22.47 -34.35
CA ASN A 4 10.86 -22.80 -32.95
C ASN A 4 9.73 -22.13 -32.15
N HIS A 5 8.57 -22.78 -32.13
CA HIS A 5 7.50 -22.45 -31.19
C HIS A 5 8.01 -22.85 -29.82
N THR A 6 8.64 -21.90 -29.12
CA THR A 6 8.95 -22.02 -27.71
C THR A 6 7.65 -22.35 -27.00
N LYS A 7 7.48 -23.61 -26.59
CA LYS A 7 6.41 -24.03 -25.69
C LYS A 7 6.64 -23.29 -24.39
N THR A 8 6.15 -22.07 -24.29
CA THR A 8 5.95 -21.40 -23.03
C THR A 8 5.07 -22.35 -22.24
N ALA A 9 5.62 -22.98 -21.20
CA ALA A 9 4.84 -23.83 -20.33
C ALA A 9 3.80 -22.92 -19.68
N GLU A 10 2.62 -22.84 -20.29
CA GLU A 10 1.51 -22.04 -19.79
C GLU A 10 1.15 -22.60 -18.42
N LEU A 11 1.57 -21.87 -17.39
CA LEU A 11 1.23 -22.21 -16.02
C LEU A 11 -0.29 -22.32 -15.94
N PRO A 12 -0.81 -23.42 -15.38
CA PRO A 12 -2.24 -23.62 -15.30
C PRO A 12 -2.92 -22.43 -14.62
N GLN A 13 -4.02 -21.93 -15.19
CA GLN A 13 -4.67 -20.70 -14.74
C GLN A 13 -5.06 -20.73 -13.25
N TRP A 14 -5.33 -21.91 -12.70
CA TRP A 14 -5.59 -22.10 -11.27
C TRP A 14 -4.39 -21.75 -10.38
N VAL A 15 -3.16 -21.94 -10.86
CA VAL A 15 -1.92 -21.56 -10.15
C VAL A 15 -1.82 -20.04 -10.05
N ASN A 16 -2.16 -19.32 -11.11
CA ASN A 16 -2.16 -17.84 -11.09
C ASN A 16 -3.18 -17.29 -10.08
N ILE A 17 -4.35 -17.93 -9.95
CA ILE A 17 -5.36 -17.56 -8.96
C ILE A 17 -4.85 -17.77 -7.53
N ILE A 18 -4.21 -18.91 -7.26
CA ILE A 18 -3.62 -19.20 -5.94
C ILE A 18 -2.53 -18.20 -5.58
N VAL A 19 -1.65 -17.87 -6.53
CA VAL A 19 -0.59 -16.88 -6.33
C VAL A 19 -1.17 -15.50 -6.02
N TYR A 20 -2.23 -15.09 -6.72
CA TYR A 20 -2.92 -13.84 -6.45
C TYR A 20 -3.50 -13.79 -5.04
N ILE A 21 -4.20 -14.85 -4.61
CA ILE A 21 -4.77 -14.93 -3.26
C ILE A 21 -3.67 -14.91 -2.19
N ALA A 22 -2.55 -15.61 -2.43
CA ALA A 22 -1.40 -15.60 -1.51
C ALA A 22 -0.79 -14.20 -1.38
N LEU A 23 -0.63 -13.47 -2.48
CA LEU A 23 -0.15 -12.08 -2.47
C LEU A 23 -1.11 -11.15 -1.71
N ILE A 24 -2.43 -11.31 -1.89
CA ILE A 24 -3.44 -10.56 -1.13
C ILE A 24 -3.39 -10.92 0.36
N ALA A 25 -3.20 -12.18 0.72
CA ALA A 25 -3.08 -12.61 2.12
C ALA A 25 -1.82 -12.02 2.78
N ILE A 26 -0.68 -12.04 2.08
CA ILE A 26 0.55 -11.37 2.51
C ILE A 26 0.27 -9.87 2.68
N LEU A 27 -0.34 -9.23 1.68
CA LEU A 27 -0.70 -7.82 1.76
C LEU A 27 -1.69 -7.52 2.89
N ALA A 28 -2.57 -8.44 3.27
CA ALA A 28 -3.48 -8.25 4.39
C ALA A 28 -2.75 -8.35 5.74
N VAL A 29 -1.77 -9.24 5.87
CA VAL A 29 -0.94 -9.39 7.08
C VAL A 29 0.03 -8.21 7.22
N PHE A 30 0.72 -7.83 6.15
CA PHE A 30 1.65 -6.69 6.14
C PHE A 30 0.94 -5.34 5.96
N GLY A 31 -0.34 -5.37 5.59
CA GLY A 31 -1.21 -4.20 5.46
C GLY A 31 -1.48 -3.51 6.78
N ASP A 32 -1.36 -4.24 7.90
CA ASP A 32 -1.43 -3.66 9.24
C ASP A 32 -0.31 -2.64 9.47
N LEU A 33 0.93 -2.96 9.07
CA LEU A 33 2.06 -2.02 9.16
C LEU A 33 1.87 -0.82 8.21
N PHE A 34 1.37 -1.04 6.99
CA PHE A 34 1.07 0.04 6.05
C PHE A 34 -0.02 0.98 6.61
N THR A 35 -1.09 0.41 7.16
CA THR A 35 -2.20 1.15 7.77
C THR A 35 -1.75 1.90 9.02
N LEU A 36 -0.87 1.31 9.82
CA LEU A 36 -0.24 1.94 10.98
C LEU A 36 0.60 3.15 10.56
N ILE A 37 1.44 3.01 9.52
CA ILE A 37 2.25 4.11 8.98
C ILE A 37 1.36 5.25 8.50
N ILE A 38 0.33 4.96 7.70
CA ILE A 38 -0.61 5.98 7.19
C ILE A 38 -1.37 6.65 8.34
N GLY A 39 -1.84 5.87 9.32
CA GLY A 39 -2.52 6.37 10.51
C GLY A 39 -1.63 7.29 11.35
N ALA A 40 -0.38 6.89 11.61
CA ALA A 40 0.59 7.71 12.31
C ALA A 40 0.92 9.00 11.56
N LEU A 41 1.02 8.94 10.22
CA LEU A 41 1.23 10.12 9.38
C LEU A 41 0.05 11.10 9.47
N GLY A 42 -1.18 10.59 9.38
CA GLY A 42 -2.40 11.38 9.51
C GLY A 42 -2.53 12.07 10.87
N VAL A 43 -2.25 11.35 11.95
CA VAL A 43 -2.23 11.91 13.32
C VAL A 43 -1.14 12.98 13.45
N THR A 44 0.04 12.75 12.89
CA THR A 44 1.14 13.73 12.92
C THR A 44 0.78 15.01 12.17
N ILE A 45 0.19 14.90 10.98
CA ILE A 45 -0.26 16.06 10.20
C ILE A 45 -1.35 16.82 10.96
N ALA A 46 -2.35 16.13 11.50
CA ALA A 46 -3.41 16.75 12.29
C ALA A 46 -2.87 17.46 13.54
N PHE A 47 -1.91 16.84 14.22
CA PHE A 47 -1.23 17.41 15.39
C PHE A 47 -0.46 18.69 15.01
N VAL A 48 0.34 18.65 13.95
CA VAL A 48 1.09 19.82 13.47
C VAL A 48 0.16 20.93 13.02
N ALA A 49 -0.90 20.61 12.27
CA ALA A 49 -1.90 21.57 11.81
C ALA A 49 -2.61 22.24 12.99
N TYR A 50 -2.96 21.47 14.03
CA TYR A 50 -3.56 22.01 15.25
C TYR A 50 -2.60 22.98 15.97
N PHE A 51 -1.36 22.56 16.26
CA PHE A 51 -0.41 23.40 17.00
C PHE A 51 0.09 24.63 16.21
N ASN A 52 0.26 24.51 14.90
CA ASN A 52 0.61 25.65 14.05
C ASN A 52 -0.59 26.56 13.78
N GLY A 53 -1.81 26.02 13.75
CA GLY A 53 -3.04 26.79 13.64
C GLY A 53 -3.27 27.69 14.86
N VAL A 54 -3.06 27.15 16.06
CA VAL A 54 -3.20 27.90 17.33
C VAL A 54 -2.24 29.09 17.41
N ARG A 55 -1.05 29.01 16.81
CA ARG A 55 -0.07 30.11 16.80
C ARG A 55 -0.46 31.28 15.90
N SER A 56 -1.33 31.07 14.92
CA SER A 56 -1.63 32.10 13.91
C SER A 56 -2.72 33.08 14.35
N GLU A 57 -3.48 32.79 15.41
CA GLU A 57 -4.55 33.66 15.93
C GLU A 57 -4.06 34.66 16.99
N GLU A 58 -2.88 34.45 17.60
CA GLU A 58 -2.34 35.37 18.62
C GLU A 58 -1.53 36.57 18.06
N GLN A 59 -1.32 36.67 16.72
CA GLN A 59 -0.55 37.77 16.10
C GLN A 59 -1.40 38.89 15.47
N HIS A 60 -2.72 38.92 15.70
CA HIS A 60 -3.62 39.98 15.21
C HIS A 60 -4.34 40.76 16.34
N HIS A 61 -3.63 41.08 17.42
CA HIS A 61 -4.09 42.03 18.43
C HIS A 61 -3.09 43.18 18.61
#